data_AF-A0A817K228-F1
#
_entry.id   AF-A0A817K228-F1
#
_cell.length_a   1.000
_cell.length_b   1.000
_cell.length_c   1.000
_cell.angle_alpha   90.00
_cell.angle_beta   90.00
_cell.angle_gamma   90.00
#
_symmetry.space_group_name_H-M   'P 1'
#
loop_
_entity.id
_entity.type
_entity.pdbx_description
1 polymer ?
#
loop_
_entity_poly.entity_id
_entity_poly.type
_entity_poly.pdbx_seq_one_letter_code
_entity_poly.pdbx_strand_id
1 'polypeptide(L)'
;MSLNSIFAGLKQILPTIIPPGYEELITGQDLVIRFLSANDLPKMDLIGICDPYFIAKLDDEISYTSMVISNTLSPQWTDEEWIVRNVPLHAKLTINVYDKDDDSLSDDFIGQFEINDLSNYEAPPKGHCILSSLGRQKGRFHLTIQSTESPESSKKLPRYTFDGPCRYSRHNSSVAGYLTMLNQECIYSTWKINLRRISVFFHSYDRQQWNRQYRIAQTIFSGTPRAIAKQNAFKLAHKMLYGRTIKNNESGRLTNADDLWNKIFFDDKTQKIRTCIYTYIIDDSTWRFSETGIGYFTDFASKHALHANCAESVRYAGQFHARPKYGWDRCDDEWELVFDNWSGTYAPHANLLNNLKELLEFNFPGLNVVVYDFKNPSVQESMDDLKLFEKKTKRNSICFGNMLFRPSLTEAQ
;
A
#
# COMPACT_ATOMS: atom_id res chain seq x y z
N MET A 1 41.60 33.12 20.38
CA MET A 1 41.60 31.99 19.41
C MET A 1 40.27 32.00 18.69
N SER A 2 40.26 32.04 17.36
CA SER A 2 39.00 32.06 16.59
C SER A 2 38.33 30.67 16.62
N LEU A 3 37.00 30.60 16.54
CA LEU A 3 36.26 29.34 16.43
C LEU A 3 36.83 28.43 15.32
N ASN A 4 37.32 29.01 14.23
CA ASN A 4 37.97 28.29 13.14
C ASN A 4 39.26 27.56 13.56
N SER A 5 40.02 28.08 14.54
CA SER A 5 41.20 27.41 15.09
C SER A 5 40.87 26.23 16.02
N ILE A 6 39.69 26.25 16.66
CA ILE A 6 39.18 25.15 17.49
C ILE A 6 38.65 24.02 16.59
N PHE A 7 37.96 24.35 15.50
CA PHE A 7 37.50 23.36 14.51
C PHE A 7 38.65 22.72 13.71
N ALA A 8 39.73 23.47 13.42
CA ALA A 8 40.92 22.91 12.78
C ALA A 8 41.66 21.92 13.68
N GLY A 9 41.72 22.17 15.00
CA GLY A 9 42.29 21.24 15.98
C GLY A 9 41.46 19.97 16.20
N LEU A 10 40.13 20.07 16.17
CA LEU A 10 39.23 18.91 16.29
C LEU A 10 39.27 17.98 15.07
N LYS A 11 39.54 18.50 13.86
CA LYS A 11 39.77 17.66 12.66
C LYS A 11 41.05 16.83 12.73
N GLN A 12 42.04 17.23 13.53
CA GLN A 12 43.33 16.54 13.62
C GLN A 12 43.34 15.42 14.67
N ILE A 13 42.36 15.38 15.58
CA ILE A 13 42.27 14.42 16.70
C ILE A 13 41.21 13.32 16.47
N LEU A 14 40.40 13.42 15.40
CA LEU A 14 39.36 12.43 15.07
C LEU A 14 39.64 11.65 13.77
N PRO A 15 40.70 10.83 13.67
CA PRO A 15 40.69 9.71 12.71
C PRO A 15 40.83 8.32 13.36
N THR A 16 40.51 8.15 14.65
CA THR A 16 40.85 6.88 15.35
C THR A 16 39.74 6.18 16.14
N ILE A 17 38.47 6.59 16.06
CA ILE A 17 37.37 5.80 16.68
C ILE A 17 36.09 5.81 15.83
N ILE A 18 36.22 5.57 14.53
CA ILE A 18 35.08 5.15 13.71
C ILE A 18 35.52 3.86 13.02
N PRO A 19 34.97 2.68 13.42
CA PRO A 19 35.26 1.44 12.71
C PRO A 19 34.90 1.59 11.23
N PRO A 20 35.69 1.05 10.29
CA PRO A 20 35.29 1.00 8.89
C PRO A 20 33.90 0.33 8.79
N GLY A 21 32.94 1.05 8.19
CA GLY A 21 31.51 0.69 8.16
C GLY A 21 30.58 1.59 9.02
N TYR A 22 31.11 2.40 9.95
CA TYR A 22 30.29 3.37 10.68
C TYR A 22 30.07 4.70 9.94
N GLU A 23 30.86 5.04 8.92
CA GLU A 23 30.58 6.19 8.05
C GLU A 23 29.27 6.01 7.26
N GLU A 24 28.94 4.75 6.89
CA GLU A 24 27.65 4.40 6.27
C GLU A 24 26.44 4.66 7.17
N LEU A 25 26.63 4.80 8.48
CA LEU A 25 25.55 5.12 9.44
C LEU A 25 25.26 6.62 9.53
N ILE A 26 26.08 7.49 8.93
CA ILE A 26 26.00 8.95 9.09
C ILE A 26 25.63 9.65 7.77
N THR A 27 25.89 9.02 6.62
CA THR A 27 25.63 9.59 5.30
C THR A 27 24.53 8.83 4.57
N GLY A 28 23.34 9.43 4.52
CA GLY A 28 22.22 8.99 3.68
C GLY A 28 21.95 10.03 2.59
N GLN A 29 21.24 9.59 1.55
CA GLN A 29 20.67 10.44 0.52
C GLN A 29 19.15 10.28 0.48
N ASP A 30 18.45 11.37 0.21
CA ASP A 30 17.03 11.36 -0.11
C ASP A 30 16.89 11.31 -1.63
N LEU A 31 16.09 10.37 -2.12
CA LEU A 31 15.88 10.14 -3.53
C LEU A 31 14.46 10.54 -3.93
N VAL A 32 14.33 11.27 -5.03
CA VAL A 32 13.08 11.44 -5.78
C VAL A 32 13.30 10.83 -7.16
N ILE A 33 12.70 9.66 -7.38
CA ILE A 33 12.79 8.91 -8.63
C ILE A 33 11.49 9.12 -9.41
N ARG A 34 11.57 9.66 -10.62
CA ARG A 34 10.42 9.77 -11.54
C ARG A 34 10.62 8.84 -12.71
N PHE A 35 9.68 7.92 -12.89
CA PHE A 35 9.70 6.95 -13.97
C PHE A 35 8.88 7.54 -15.12
N LEU A 36 9.49 7.75 -16.29
CA LEU A 36 8.87 8.54 -17.34
C LEU A 36 8.21 7.66 -18.39
N SER A 37 9.00 6.77 -19.01
CA SER A 37 8.54 5.98 -20.15
C SER A 37 9.49 4.83 -20.48
N ALA A 38 9.04 3.95 -21.37
CA ALA A 38 9.91 3.09 -22.16
C ALA A 38 9.54 3.20 -23.64
N ASN A 39 10.42 2.72 -24.52
CA ASN A 39 10.18 2.63 -25.96
C ASN A 39 10.92 1.45 -26.57
N ASP A 40 10.48 1.05 -27.75
CA ASP A 40 11.03 -0.08 -28.52
C ASP A 40 11.03 -1.39 -27.74
N LEU A 41 10.01 -1.59 -26.89
CA LEU A 41 9.77 -2.87 -26.24
C LEU A 41 9.47 -3.95 -27.31
N PRO A 42 9.81 -5.23 -27.07
CA PRO A 42 9.41 -6.30 -27.96
C PRO A 42 7.92 -6.57 -27.87
N LYS A 43 7.34 -7.05 -28.98
CA LYS A 43 6.03 -7.72 -28.91
C LYS A 43 6.20 -9.05 -28.17
N MET A 44 5.39 -9.31 -27.15
CA MET A 44 5.41 -10.59 -26.41
C MET A 44 4.13 -11.41 -26.65
N ASP A 45 3.00 -10.76 -26.90
CA ASP A 45 1.71 -11.46 -27.06
C ASP A 45 1.39 -11.94 -28.48
N LEU A 46 0.67 -13.07 -28.56
CA LEU A 46 0.05 -13.58 -29.79
C LEU A 46 -1.06 -12.65 -30.30
N ILE A 47 -1.92 -12.15 -29.39
CA ILE A 47 -3.03 -11.22 -29.64
C ILE A 47 -2.86 -10.04 -28.68
N GLY A 48 -2.72 -8.83 -29.19
CA GLY A 48 -2.21 -7.68 -28.42
C GLY A 48 -0.76 -7.36 -28.81
N ILE A 49 -0.14 -6.40 -28.14
CA ILE A 49 1.24 -5.98 -28.41
C ILE A 49 2.13 -6.28 -27.20
N CYS A 50 1.89 -5.56 -26.11
CA CYS A 50 2.55 -5.65 -24.82
C CYS A 50 1.73 -4.80 -23.84
N ASP A 51 1.57 -5.26 -22.61
CA ASP A 51 0.93 -4.58 -21.48
C ASP A 51 2.00 -4.27 -20.40
N PRO A 52 2.96 -3.37 -20.70
CA PRO A 52 4.15 -3.21 -19.87
C PRO A 52 3.90 -2.59 -18.49
N TYR A 53 4.65 -3.09 -17.52
CA TYR A 53 4.87 -2.46 -16.22
C TYR A 53 6.31 -2.72 -15.74
N PHE A 54 6.72 -2.05 -14.67
CA PHE A 54 8.03 -2.29 -14.06
C PHE A 54 7.97 -2.49 -12.54
N ILE A 55 8.95 -3.23 -12.02
CA ILE A 55 9.30 -3.31 -10.61
C ILE A 55 10.66 -2.64 -10.43
N ALA A 56 10.70 -1.54 -9.69
CA ALA A 56 11.93 -0.90 -9.25
C ALA A 56 12.28 -1.38 -7.84
N LYS A 57 13.56 -1.62 -7.56
CA LYS A 57 14.04 -2.09 -6.26
C LYS A 57 15.27 -1.30 -5.82
N LEU A 58 15.32 -0.92 -4.55
CA LEU A 58 16.52 -0.40 -3.92
C LEU A 58 17.12 -1.49 -3.02
N ASP A 59 18.30 -1.99 -3.39
CA ASP A 59 19.04 -3.06 -2.69
C ASP A 59 18.23 -4.33 -2.37
N ASP A 60 17.15 -4.61 -3.12
CA ASP A 60 16.14 -5.62 -2.81
C ASP A 60 15.44 -5.43 -1.44
N GLU A 61 15.72 -4.36 -0.69
CA GLU A 61 15.14 -4.01 0.61
C GLU A 61 13.71 -3.47 0.46
N ILE A 62 13.52 -2.55 -0.50
CA ILE A 62 12.20 -2.00 -0.81
C ILE A 62 11.94 -2.05 -2.31
N SER A 63 10.66 -2.15 -2.67
CA SER A 63 10.24 -2.20 -4.07
C SER A 63 9.11 -1.21 -4.37
N TYR A 64 9.14 -0.67 -5.57
CA TYR A 64 8.06 0.07 -6.19
C TYR A 64 7.58 -0.69 -7.41
N THR A 65 6.28 -0.66 -7.70
CA THR A 65 5.75 -1.28 -8.91
C THR A 65 4.79 -0.33 -9.59
N SER A 66 4.95 -0.11 -10.89
CA SER A 66 4.13 0.81 -11.68
C SER A 66 2.78 0.25 -12.08
N MET A 67 1.85 1.12 -12.46
CA MET A 67 0.68 0.70 -13.23
C MET A 67 1.07 0.03 -14.54
N VAL A 68 0.16 -0.83 -15.00
CA VAL A 68 0.21 -1.49 -16.31
C VAL A 68 -0.34 -0.51 -17.34
N ILE A 69 0.40 -0.29 -18.42
CA ILE A 69 -0.07 0.52 -19.55
C ILE A 69 -0.43 -0.44 -20.66
N SER A 70 -1.69 -0.43 -21.09
CA SER A 70 -2.17 -1.47 -22.00
C SER A 70 -1.75 -1.25 -23.46
N ASN A 71 -1.46 -2.34 -24.15
CA ASN A 71 -1.33 -2.47 -25.60
C ASN A 71 -0.39 -1.43 -26.23
N THR A 72 0.85 -1.36 -25.74
CA THR A 72 1.86 -0.40 -26.22
C THR A 72 3.28 -0.92 -26.08
N LEU A 73 4.13 -0.60 -27.06
CA LEU A 73 5.60 -0.78 -26.96
C LEU A 73 6.33 0.45 -26.44
N SER A 74 5.58 1.54 -26.21
CA SER A 74 6.11 2.83 -25.79
C SER A 74 5.32 3.41 -24.61
N PRO A 75 5.25 2.70 -23.47
CA PRO A 75 4.44 3.12 -22.32
C PRO A 75 4.91 4.45 -21.74
N GLN A 76 3.95 5.22 -21.22
CA GLN A 76 4.20 6.47 -20.50
C GLN A 76 3.67 6.32 -19.08
N TRP A 77 4.55 6.54 -18.10
CA TRP A 77 4.27 6.46 -16.67
C TRP A 77 4.33 7.86 -16.04
N THR A 78 3.75 8.86 -16.70
CA THR A 78 3.93 10.29 -16.40
C THR A 78 3.68 10.68 -14.95
N ASP A 79 2.86 9.91 -14.24
CA ASP A 79 2.53 10.16 -12.85
C ASP A 79 3.28 9.26 -11.86
N GLU A 80 4.20 8.38 -12.25
CA GLU A 80 4.91 7.47 -11.34
C GLU A 80 6.11 8.15 -10.68
N GLU A 81 6.06 8.30 -9.36
CA GLU A 81 7.07 8.96 -8.54
C GLU A 81 7.28 8.18 -7.25
N TRP A 82 8.55 7.89 -6.95
CA TRP A 82 8.98 7.19 -5.75
C TRP A 82 9.93 8.08 -4.95
N ILE A 83 9.49 8.47 -3.76
CA ILE A 83 10.28 9.28 -2.83
C ILE A 83 10.71 8.39 -1.67
N VAL A 84 12.03 8.31 -1.46
CA VAL A 84 12.63 7.46 -0.43
C VAL A 84 13.63 8.28 0.37
N ARG A 85 13.52 8.21 1.69
CA ARG A 85 14.37 8.94 2.63
C ARG A 85 15.45 8.03 3.21
N ASN A 86 16.58 8.62 3.55
CA ASN A 86 17.68 7.94 4.24
C ASN A 86 18.15 6.67 3.50
N VAL A 87 18.36 6.79 2.20
CA VAL A 87 18.92 5.73 1.35
C VAL A 87 20.44 5.73 1.53
N PRO A 88 21.11 4.58 1.72
CA PRO A 88 22.57 4.53 1.75
C PRO A 88 23.21 5.09 0.47
N LEU A 89 24.42 5.67 0.59
CA LEU A 89 25.13 6.25 -0.55
C LEU A 89 25.45 5.23 -1.65
N HIS A 90 25.76 3.99 -1.26
CA HIS A 90 26.12 2.90 -2.16
C HIS A 90 24.93 2.03 -2.59
N ALA A 91 23.70 2.52 -2.35
CA ALA A 91 22.50 1.78 -2.73
C ALA A 91 22.39 1.61 -4.25
N LYS A 92 21.89 0.45 -4.66
CA LYS A 92 21.67 0.09 -6.06
C LYS A 92 20.18 0.13 -6.39
N LEU A 93 19.85 0.78 -7.51
CA LEU A 93 18.52 0.74 -8.11
C LEU A 93 18.48 -0.30 -9.24
N THR A 94 17.66 -1.33 -9.09
CA THR A 94 17.38 -2.32 -10.15
C THR A 94 15.99 -2.10 -10.70
N ILE A 95 15.85 -1.99 -12.02
CA ILE A 95 14.56 -1.89 -12.71
C ILE A 95 14.33 -3.17 -13.51
N ASN A 96 13.22 -3.85 -13.24
CA ASN A 96 12.76 -5.03 -13.97
C ASN A 96 11.49 -4.67 -14.74
N VAL A 97 11.45 -4.93 -16.05
CA VAL A 97 10.32 -4.65 -16.92
C VAL A 97 9.62 -5.95 -17.30
N TYR A 98 8.31 -5.96 -17.22
CA TYR A 98 7.46 -7.13 -17.45
C TYR A 98 6.31 -6.79 -18.40
N ASP A 99 5.83 -7.81 -19.08
CA ASP A 99 4.58 -7.80 -19.82
C ASP A 99 3.47 -8.44 -18.98
N LYS A 100 2.32 -7.77 -18.88
CA LYS A 100 1.20 -8.24 -18.06
C LYS A 100 0.33 -9.21 -18.86
N ASP A 101 0.50 -10.49 -18.56
CA ASP A 101 -0.45 -11.51 -19.00
C ASP A 101 -1.59 -11.69 -17.99
N ASP A 102 -2.81 -11.36 -18.39
CA ASP A 102 -4.01 -11.61 -17.57
C ASP A 102 -4.43 -13.10 -17.59
N ASP A 103 -4.06 -13.85 -18.64
CA ASP A 103 -4.38 -15.27 -18.81
C ASP A 103 -3.32 -16.22 -18.23
N SER A 104 -2.20 -15.70 -17.69
CA SER A 104 -1.08 -16.47 -17.16
C SER A 104 -0.85 -16.32 -15.66
N LEU A 105 -0.36 -17.40 -15.03
CA LEU A 105 0.05 -17.40 -13.62
C LEU A 105 1.34 -16.60 -13.37
N SER A 106 2.15 -16.37 -14.40
CA SER A 106 3.34 -15.53 -14.35
C SER A 106 3.34 -14.55 -15.50
N ASP A 107 3.82 -13.35 -15.21
CA ASP A 107 3.93 -12.26 -16.18
C ASP A 107 5.29 -12.38 -16.89
N ASP A 108 5.35 -12.10 -18.19
CA ASP A 108 6.55 -12.32 -18.99
C ASP A 108 7.64 -11.29 -18.71
N PHE A 109 8.85 -11.76 -18.37
CA PHE A 109 9.99 -10.87 -18.13
C PHE A 109 10.58 -10.37 -19.44
N ILE A 110 10.56 -9.05 -19.64
CA ILE A 110 11.13 -8.40 -20.83
C ILE A 110 12.65 -8.21 -20.65
N GLY A 111 13.05 -7.66 -19.51
CA GLY A 111 14.45 -7.39 -19.20
C GLY A 111 14.64 -6.43 -18.03
N GLN A 112 15.90 -6.11 -17.75
CA GLN A 112 16.28 -5.28 -16.61
C GLN A 112 17.47 -4.37 -16.91
N PHE A 113 17.72 -3.43 -16.01
CA PHE A 113 18.97 -2.69 -15.90
C PHE A 113 19.20 -2.25 -14.46
N GLU A 114 20.44 -1.83 -14.15
CA GLU A 114 20.85 -1.39 -12.81
C GLU A 114 21.54 -0.03 -12.86
N ILE A 115 21.36 0.75 -11.80
CA ILE A 115 22.03 2.03 -11.56
C ILE A 115 22.70 1.95 -10.17
N ASN A 116 24.02 2.09 -10.13
CA ASN A 116 24.82 1.96 -8.91
C ASN A 116 25.23 3.31 -8.31
N ASP A 117 25.39 4.36 -9.13
CA ASP A 117 25.70 5.71 -8.65
C ASP A 117 24.43 6.57 -8.71
N LEU A 118 23.65 6.51 -7.62
CA LEU A 118 22.42 7.28 -7.49
C LEU A 118 22.69 8.74 -7.10
N SER A 119 23.83 9.02 -6.46
CA SER A 119 24.19 10.35 -5.97
C SER A 119 24.55 11.30 -7.11
N ASN A 120 25.31 10.81 -8.09
CA ASN A 120 25.73 11.59 -9.26
C ASN A 120 25.01 11.16 -10.54
N TYR A 121 23.78 10.65 -10.41
CA TYR A 121 23.04 10.11 -11.54
C TYR A 121 22.77 11.18 -12.61
N GLU A 122 23.21 10.89 -13.84
CA GLU A 122 22.84 11.62 -15.04
C GLU A 122 22.06 10.69 -15.99
N ALA A 123 20.89 11.12 -16.44
CA ALA A 123 20.08 10.34 -17.35
C ALA A 123 20.77 10.19 -18.72
N PRO A 124 20.95 8.97 -19.25
CA PRO A 124 21.51 8.79 -20.59
C PRO A 124 20.61 9.45 -21.65
N PRO A 125 21.16 10.17 -22.65
CA PRO A 125 20.36 10.88 -23.66
C PRO A 125 19.39 10.00 -24.46
N LYS A 126 19.66 8.70 -24.57
CA LYS A 126 18.83 7.72 -25.27
C LYS A 126 18.05 6.78 -24.32
N GLY A 127 18.09 7.04 -23.02
CA GLY A 127 17.57 6.14 -21.98
C GLY A 127 18.45 4.91 -21.74
N HIS A 128 18.12 4.19 -20.66
CA HIS A 128 18.79 2.98 -20.21
C HIS A 128 18.45 1.80 -21.11
N CYS A 129 19.43 0.96 -21.44
CA CYS A 129 19.19 -0.27 -22.21
C CYS A 129 18.50 -1.31 -21.32
N ILE A 130 17.31 -1.75 -21.71
CA ILE A 130 16.63 -2.88 -21.07
C ILE A 130 17.27 -4.16 -21.62
N LEU A 131 17.87 -4.99 -20.76
CA LEU A 131 18.57 -6.22 -21.16
C LEU A 131 17.78 -7.46 -20.73
N SER A 132 17.51 -8.36 -21.67
CA SER A 132 16.92 -9.67 -21.34
C SER A 132 17.91 -10.56 -20.57
N SER A 133 17.46 -11.70 -20.06
CA SER A 133 18.32 -12.70 -19.40
C SER A 133 19.46 -13.24 -20.27
N LEU A 134 19.38 -13.07 -21.59
CA LEU A 134 20.43 -13.44 -22.56
C LEU A 134 21.30 -12.24 -22.98
N GLY A 135 21.17 -11.09 -22.32
CA GLY A 135 21.92 -9.86 -22.62
C GLY A 135 21.48 -9.15 -23.91
N ARG A 136 20.33 -9.51 -24.49
CA ARG A 136 19.81 -8.85 -25.70
C ARG A 136 19.08 -7.57 -25.30
N GLN A 137 19.28 -6.48 -26.04
CA GLN A 137 18.54 -5.23 -25.82
C GLN A 137 17.07 -5.41 -26.20
N LYS A 138 16.16 -5.00 -25.32
CA LYS A 138 14.70 -5.11 -25.42
C LYS A 138 14.00 -3.76 -25.21
N GLY A 139 14.59 -2.71 -25.75
CA GLY A 139 14.07 -1.34 -25.68
C GLY A 139 14.95 -0.41 -24.85
N ARG A 140 14.38 0.76 -24.53
CA ARG A 140 15.00 1.83 -23.74
C ARG A 140 14.05 2.27 -22.64
N PHE A 141 14.58 2.53 -21.45
CA PHE A 141 13.81 3.04 -20.30
C PHE A 141 14.29 4.44 -19.91
N HIS A 142 13.34 5.34 -19.64
CA HIS A 142 13.59 6.73 -19.29
C HIS A 142 13.12 7.02 -17.86
N LEU A 143 14.05 7.52 -17.04
CA LEU A 143 13.77 7.99 -15.69
C LEU A 143 14.70 9.13 -15.29
N THR A 144 14.29 9.86 -14.27
CA THR A 144 15.13 10.86 -13.59
C THR A 144 15.29 10.48 -12.13
N ILE A 145 16.46 10.78 -11.57
CA ILE A 145 16.75 10.64 -10.14
C ILE A 145 17.26 11.99 -9.68
N GLN A 146 16.56 12.58 -8.73
CA GLN A 146 17.09 13.70 -7.96
C GLN A 146 17.57 13.13 -6.63
N SER A 147 18.90 13.16 -6.43
CA SER A 147 19.52 12.81 -5.15
C SER A 147 19.94 14.07 -4.40
N THR A 148 19.68 14.09 -3.10
CA THR A 148 20.10 15.15 -2.19
C THR A 148 20.65 14.52 -0.92
N GLU A 149 21.68 15.10 -0.30
CA GLU A 149 22.14 14.65 1.01
C GLU A 149 20.97 14.69 2.01
N SER A 150 20.75 13.60 2.74
CA SER A 150 19.66 13.52 3.70
C SER A 150 19.85 14.60 4.78
N PRO A 151 18.85 15.47 5.05
CA PRO A 151 18.91 16.35 6.20
C PRO A 151 18.86 15.56 7.51
N GLU A 152 19.20 16.21 8.63
CA GLU A 152 19.18 15.58 9.97
C GLU A 152 17.82 14.98 10.34
N SER A 153 16.72 15.53 9.84
CA SER A 153 15.39 14.95 10.01
C SER A 153 15.22 13.62 9.27
N SER A 154 15.74 13.50 8.04
CA SER A 154 15.71 12.26 7.26
C SER A 154 16.68 11.22 7.82
N LYS A 155 17.87 11.62 8.28
CA LYS A 155 18.86 10.70 8.90
C LYS A 155 18.32 9.99 10.15
N LYS A 156 17.35 10.58 10.85
CA LYS A 156 16.65 9.97 12.00
C LYS A 156 15.58 8.96 11.60
N LEU A 157 15.15 8.94 10.35
CA LEU A 157 14.18 7.96 9.86
C LEU A 157 14.88 6.61 9.66
N PRO A 158 14.16 5.48 9.76
CA PRO A 158 14.69 4.20 9.31
C PRO A 158 15.21 4.28 7.87
N ARG A 159 16.23 3.49 7.53
CA ARG A 159 16.73 3.42 6.15
C ARG A 159 15.62 3.01 5.19
N TYR A 160 15.69 3.50 3.96
CA TYR A 160 14.72 3.21 2.91
C TYR A 160 13.28 3.59 3.28
N THR A 161 13.08 4.68 4.04
CA THR A 161 11.73 5.10 4.44
C THR A 161 10.97 5.67 3.25
N PHE A 162 9.89 5.01 2.84
CA PHE A 162 8.99 5.53 1.80
C PHE A 162 8.28 6.79 2.28
N ASP A 163 8.35 7.85 1.47
CA ASP A 163 7.79 9.16 1.76
C ASP A 163 7.12 9.80 0.52
N GLY A 164 6.76 8.96 -0.45
CA GLY A 164 6.13 9.37 -1.70
C GLY A 164 4.61 9.57 -1.60
N PRO A 165 3.93 9.82 -2.72
CA PRO A 165 2.49 10.01 -2.75
C PRO A 165 1.71 8.78 -2.25
N CYS A 166 0.62 9.00 -1.50
CA CYS A 166 -0.32 7.95 -1.12
C CYS A 166 -1.17 7.57 -2.33
N ARG A 167 -0.68 6.63 -3.15
CA ARG A 167 -1.41 6.12 -4.32
C ARG A 167 -2.41 5.07 -3.91
N TYR A 168 -3.61 5.15 -4.47
CA TYR A 168 -4.61 4.10 -4.34
C TYR A 168 -4.78 3.35 -5.66
N SER A 169 -5.16 2.08 -5.54
CA SER A 169 -5.73 1.29 -6.62
C SER A 169 -6.94 0.53 -6.07
N ARG A 170 -8.02 0.53 -6.84
CA ARG A 170 -9.24 -0.21 -6.57
C ARG A 170 -9.40 -1.28 -7.62
N HIS A 171 -9.52 -2.52 -7.16
CA HIS A 171 -9.64 -3.69 -8.00
C HIS A 171 -11.03 -4.28 -7.81
N ASN A 172 -11.79 -4.37 -8.90
CA ASN A 172 -13.11 -5.00 -8.91
C ASN A 172 -13.00 -6.37 -9.57
N SER A 173 -13.43 -7.42 -8.88
CA SER A 173 -13.40 -8.77 -9.43
C SER A 173 -14.79 -9.40 -9.34
N SER A 174 -15.33 -9.79 -10.50
CA SER A 174 -16.49 -10.69 -10.63
C SER A 174 -16.05 -12.17 -10.52
N VAL A 175 -14.80 -12.47 -10.89
CA VAL A 175 -14.19 -13.81 -10.82
C VAL A 175 -13.89 -14.22 -9.38
N ALA A 176 -13.75 -13.26 -8.45
CA ALA A 176 -13.74 -13.54 -7.03
C ALA A 176 -14.96 -14.37 -6.61
N GLY A 177 -16.15 -14.13 -7.18
CA GLY A 177 -17.34 -14.98 -6.96
C GLY A 177 -17.10 -16.44 -7.33
N TYR A 178 -16.45 -16.70 -8.47
CA TYR A 178 -16.06 -18.04 -8.90
C TYR A 178 -15.03 -18.70 -7.97
N LEU A 179 -14.03 -17.94 -7.50
CA LEU A 179 -13.00 -18.45 -6.58
C LEU A 179 -13.50 -18.64 -5.14
N THR A 180 -14.59 -17.97 -4.77
CA THR A 180 -15.18 -18.00 -3.43
C THR A 180 -16.38 -18.91 -3.29
N MET A 181 -16.82 -19.58 -4.37
CA MET A 181 -18.10 -20.30 -4.40
C MET A 181 -19.32 -19.42 -4.03
N LEU A 182 -19.19 -18.10 -4.13
CA LEU A 182 -20.29 -17.16 -3.92
C LEU A 182 -21.06 -16.95 -5.22
N ASN A 183 -22.27 -16.44 -5.07
CA ASN A 183 -23.18 -16.08 -6.14
C ASN A 183 -22.44 -15.27 -7.24
N GLN A 184 -22.55 -15.70 -8.50
CA GLN A 184 -21.73 -15.24 -9.64
C GLN A 184 -21.87 -13.75 -9.98
N GLU A 185 -22.81 -13.05 -9.35
CA GLU A 185 -23.14 -11.63 -9.58
C GLU A 185 -22.46 -10.66 -8.60
N CYS A 186 -21.72 -11.16 -7.61
CA CYS A 186 -21.12 -10.33 -6.57
C CYS A 186 -19.78 -9.73 -7.02
N ILE A 187 -19.78 -8.44 -7.39
CA ILE A 187 -18.55 -7.66 -7.61
C ILE A 187 -17.87 -7.44 -6.25
N TYR A 188 -16.69 -8.02 -6.07
CA TYR A 188 -15.87 -7.80 -4.88
C TYR A 188 -14.83 -6.71 -5.15
N SER A 189 -14.96 -5.59 -4.45
CA SER A 189 -14.02 -4.46 -4.51
C SER A 189 -12.95 -4.60 -3.43
N THR A 190 -11.68 -4.54 -3.82
CA THR A 190 -10.55 -4.41 -2.91
C THR A 190 -9.79 -3.11 -3.15
N TRP A 191 -9.24 -2.56 -2.09
CA TRP A 191 -8.46 -1.33 -2.11
C TRP A 191 -7.04 -1.64 -1.66
N LYS A 192 -6.07 -0.99 -2.32
CA LYS A 192 -4.66 -0.99 -1.95
C LYS A 192 -4.17 0.45 -2.01
N ILE A 193 -3.68 0.95 -0.87
CA ILE A 193 -3.22 2.32 -0.71
C ILE A 193 -1.78 2.29 -0.20
N ASN A 194 -0.86 3.01 -0.85
CA ASN A 194 0.47 3.22 -0.31
C ASN A 194 0.42 4.18 0.87
N LEU A 195 1.06 3.82 1.98
CA LEU A 195 1.19 4.71 3.14
C LEU A 195 2.65 5.10 3.35
N ARG A 196 2.86 6.38 3.62
CA ARG A 196 4.15 6.97 3.98
C ARG A 196 4.56 6.54 5.37
N ARG A 197 5.86 6.31 5.53
CA ARG A 197 6.55 6.17 6.82
C ARG A 197 5.99 5.10 7.76
N ILE A 198 5.44 4.01 7.22
CA ILE A 198 4.97 2.88 8.05
C ILE A 198 6.05 2.43 9.03
N SER A 199 7.32 2.35 8.59
CA SER A 199 8.47 1.96 9.42
C SER A 199 8.74 2.86 10.63
N VAL A 200 8.25 4.11 10.63
CA VAL A 200 8.39 5.05 11.74
C VAL A 200 7.36 4.76 12.83
N PHE A 201 6.13 4.43 12.43
CA PHE A 201 5.05 4.12 13.36
C PHE A 201 5.07 2.65 13.79
N PHE A 202 5.50 1.75 12.91
CA PHE A 202 5.63 0.31 13.15
C PHE A 202 7.07 -0.10 12.85
N HIS A 203 7.90 -0.19 13.90
CA HIS A 203 9.32 -0.50 13.74
C HIS A 203 9.52 -1.87 13.08
N SER A 204 10.69 -2.06 12.47
CA SER A 204 11.00 -3.27 11.69
C SER A 204 10.81 -4.57 12.46
N TYR A 205 11.07 -4.56 13.77
CA TYR A 205 10.90 -5.69 14.68
C TYR A 205 9.46 -5.91 15.19
N ASP A 206 8.57 -4.92 15.09
CA ASP A 206 7.18 -4.99 15.59
C ASP A 206 6.23 -5.69 14.61
N ARG A 207 6.62 -6.88 14.10
CA ARG A 207 5.80 -7.67 13.18
C ARG A 207 4.79 -8.53 13.94
N GLN A 208 3.52 -8.43 13.54
CA GLN A 208 2.43 -9.23 14.08
C GLN A 208 2.37 -10.58 13.35
N GLN A 209 2.91 -11.61 14.01
CA GLN A 209 2.94 -12.97 13.49
C GLN A 209 1.53 -13.57 13.42
N TRP A 210 1.35 -14.57 12.57
CA TRP A 210 0.09 -15.29 12.55
C TRP A 210 -0.21 -15.95 13.90
N ASN A 211 -1.48 -15.94 14.29
CA ASN A 211 -1.97 -16.39 15.57
C ASN A 211 -1.96 -17.92 15.66
N ARG A 212 -0.96 -18.45 16.37
CA ARG A 212 -0.81 -19.90 16.60
C ARG A 212 -1.92 -20.52 17.44
N GLN A 213 -2.72 -19.73 18.14
CA GLN A 213 -3.85 -20.20 18.94
C GLN A 213 -5.16 -20.22 18.14
N TYR A 214 -5.19 -19.62 16.94
CA TYR A 214 -6.38 -19.59 16.10
C TYR A 214 -6.41 -20.77 15.14
N ARG A 215 -7.38 -21.68 15.33
CA ARG A 215 -7.51 -22.93 14.55
C ARG A 215 -7.50 -22.70 13.04
N ILE A 216 -8.20 -21.68 12.56
CA ILE A 216 -8.26 -21.36 11.14
C ILE A 216 -6.87 -20.96 10.61
N ALA A 217 -6.12 -20.12 11.34
CA ALA A 217 -4.75 -19.74 10.96
C ALA A 217 -3.81 -20.95 10.96
N GLN A 218 -3.93 -21.86 11.93
CA GLN A 218 -3.17 -23.12 11.92
C GLN A 218 -3.43 -23.94 10.64
N THR A 219 -4.67 -23.95 10.12
CA THR A 219 -4.96 -24.66 8.86
C THR A 219 -4.30 -24.04 7.64
N ILE A 220 -3.84 -22.78 7.74
CA ILE A 220 -3.16 -22.03 6.67
C ILE A 220 -1.64 -22.09 6.85
N PHE A 221 -1.13 -22.02 8.08
CA PHE A 221 0.30 -21.82 8.36
C PHE A 221 1.02 -23.00 9.04
N SER A 222 0.35 -24.14 9.26
CA SER A 222 0.96 -25.31 9.92
C SER A 222 2.09 -26.02 9.14
N GLY A 223 2.37 -25.61 7.90
CA GLY A 223 3.39 -26.24 7.05
C GLY A 223 3.02 -27.63 6.50
N THR A 224 1.85 -28.18 6.85
CA THR A 224 1.36 -29.44 6.28
C THR A 224 1.12 -29.30 4.76
N PRO A 225 1.18 -30.39 3.97
CA PRO A 225 0.90 -30.32 2.53
C PRO A 225 -0.46 -29.66 2.20
N ARG A 226 -1.48 -29.90 3.03
CA ARG A 226 -2.79 -29.26 2.91
C ARG A 226 -2.74 -27.76 3.20
N ALA A 227 -1.93 -27.33 4.17
CA ALA A 227 -1.73 -25.91 4.48
C ALA A 227 -1.01 -25.20 3.32
N ILE A 228 0.02 -25.82 2.73
CA ILE A 228 0.73 -25.30 1.55
C ILE A 228 -0.22 -25.13 0.36
N ALA A 229 -1.06 -26.14 0.09
CA ALA A 229 -2.08 -26.04 -0.96
C ALA A 229 -3.06 -24.87 -0.72
N LYS A 230 -3.49 -24.67 0.54
CA LYS A 230 -4.31 -23.51 0.92
C LYS A 230 -3.57 -22.19 0.73
N GLN A 231 -2.30 -22.08 1.13
CA GLN A 231 -1.50 -20.87 0.94
C GLN A 231 -1.39 -20.52 -0.55
N ASN A 232 -1.16 -21.50 -1.41
CA ASN A 232 -1.09 -21.26 -2.85
C ASN A 232 -2.45 -20.79 -3.41
N ALA A 233 -3.56 -21.34 -2.91
CA ALA A 233 -4.89 -20.84 -3.27
C ALA A 233 -5.12 -19.38 -2.81
N PHE A 234 -4.69 -19.02 -1.60
CA PHE A 234 -4.75 -17.63 -1.12
C PHE A 234 -3.85 -16.69 -1.91
N LYS A 235 -2.63 -17.11 -2.27
CA LYS A 235 -1.71 -16.33 -3.11
C LYS A 235 -2.27 -16.12 -4.51
N LEU A 236 -2.89 -17.15 -5.08
CA LEU A 236 -3.58 -17.05 -6.37
C LEU A 236 -4.77 -16.09 -6.28
N ALA A 237 -5.62 -16.25 -5.27
CA ALA A 237 -6.74 -15.35 -5.06
C ALA A 237 -6.28 -13.90 -4.82
N HIS A 238 -5.21 -13.70 -4.04
CA HIS A 238 -4.57 -12.39 -3.88
C HIS A 238 -4.10 -11.82 -5.22
N LYS A 239 -3.39 -12.61 -6.04
CA LYS A 239 -2.97 -12.18 -7.38
C LYS A 239 -4.17 -11.82 -8.27
N MET A 240 -5.28 -12.53 -8.17
CA MET A 240 -6.50 -12.23 -8.95
C MET A 240 -7.24 -10.99 -8.44
N LEU A 241 -7.10 -10.67 -7.15
CA LEU A 241 -7.77 -9.54 -6.51
C LEU A 241 -6.98 -8.25 -6.59
N TYR A 242 -5.67 -8.31 -6.39
CA TYR A 242 -4.76 -7.16 -6.43
C TYR A 242 -3.93 -7.13 -7.71
N GLY A 243 -4.21 -8.04 -8.64
CA GLY A 243 -3.59 -8.11 -9.95
C GLY A 243 -4.00 -6.90 -10.76
N ARG A 244 -2.98 -6.24 -11.33
CA ARG A 244 -3.19 -5.12 -12.24
C ARG A 244 -3.71 -5.66 -13.57
N THR A 245 -5.01 -5.86 -13.67
CA THR A 245 -5.70 -6.17 -14.93
C THR A 245 -6.00 -4.89 -15.70
N ILE A 246 -6.06 -4.98 -17.02
CA ILE A 246 -6.34 -3.85 -17.92
C ILE A 246 -7.79 -3.34 -17.74
N LYS A 247 -8.68 -4.21 -17.27
CA LYS A 247 -10.14 -3.97 -17.31
C LYS A 247 -10.73 -3.34 -16.04
N ASN A 248 -10.07 -3.37 -14.88
CA ASN A 248 -10.71 -2.99 -13.61
C ASN A 248 -9.77 -2.32 -12.60
N ASN A 249 -9.15 -1.19 -12.95
CA ASN A 249 -8.23 -0.49 -12.04
C ASN A 249 -8.43 1.01 -12.01
N GLU A 250 -9.39 1.46 -11.20
CA GLU A 250 -9.40 2.85 -10.76
C GLU A 250 -8.16 3.08 -9.91
N SER A 251 -7.38 4.12 -10.23
CA SER A 251 -6.20 4.49 -9.46
C SER A 251 -6.07 6.00 -9.39
N GLY A 252 -5.36 6.47 -8.38
CA GLY A 252 -5.17 7.90 -8.17
C GLY A 252 -4.29 8.17 -6.96
N ARG A 253 -4.30 9.43 -6.51
CA ARG A 253 -3.58 9.90 -5.33
C ARG A 253 -4.56 10.40 -4.30
N LEU A 254 -4.23 10.18 -3.03
CA LEU A 254 -4.93 10.73 -1.88
C LEU A 254 -3.95 11.65 -1.14
N THR A 255 -4.39 12.86 -0.81
CA THR A 255 -3.54 13.86 -0.15
C THR A 255 -4.01 14.25 1.23
N ASN A 256 -5.30 14.06 1.52
CA ASN A 256 -5.95 14.46 2.76
C ASN A 256 -7.18 13.57 3.05
N ALA A 257 -7.89 13.89 4.13
CA ALA A 257 -9.09 13.17 4.53
C ALA A 257 -10.26 13.31 3.53
N ASP A 258 -10.46 14.47 2.92
CA ASP A 258 -11.55 14.69 1.96
C ASP A 258 -11.38 13.81 0.72
N ASP A 259 -10.15 13.66 0.22
CA ASP A 259 -9.87 12.72 -0.88
C ASP A 259 -10.26 11.29 -0.49
N LEU A 260 -9.91 10.87 0.73
CA LEU A 260 -10.20 9.54 1.25
C LEU A 260 -11.72 9.31 1.39
N TRP A 261 -12.43 10.25 2.00
CA TRP A 261 -13.88 10.21 2.15
C TRP A 261 -14.59 10.17 0.80
N ASN A 262 -14.27 11.09 -0.10
CA ASN A 262 -14.91 11.20 -1.41
C ASN A 262 -14.65 10.00 -2.31
N LYS A 263 -13.45 9.38 -2.25
CA LYS A 263 -13.11 8.28 -3.16
C LYS A 263 -13.50 6.92 -2.65
N ILE A 264 -13.36 6.66 -1.35
CA ILE A 264 -13.49 5.31 -0.82
C ILE A 264 -14.85 5.10 -0.16
N PHE A 265 -15.28 6.09 0.63
CA PHE A 265 -16.40 5.92 1.54
C PHE A 265 -17.67 6.60 1.03
N PHE A 266 -17.58 7.60 0.17
CA PHE A 266 -18.75 8.22 -0.43
C PHE A 266 -19.34 7.32 -1.52
N ASP A 267 -20.66 7.17 -1.53
CA ASP A 267 -21.39 6.48 -2.58
C ASP A 267 -22.14 7.50 -3.44
N ASP A 268 -21.62 7.73 -4.65
CA ASP A 268 -22.20 8.66 -5.63
C ASP A 268 -23.68 8.38 -5.95
N LYS A 269 -24.13 7.12 -5.85
CA LYS A 269 -25.53 6.79 -6.15
C LYS A 269 -26.48 7.26 -5.06
N THR A 270 -26.07 7.09 -3.81
CA THR A 270 -26.90 7.43 -2.65
C THR A 270 -26.59 8.80 -2.08
N GLN A 271 -25.50 9.43 -2.53
CA GLN A 271 -24.94 10.69 -2.03
C GLN A 271 -24.67 10.63 -0.51
N LYS A 272 -24.25 9.46 -0.01
CA LYS A 272 -24.05 9.16 1.41
C LYS A 272 -22.74 8.43 1.65
N ILE A 273 -22.25 8.53 2.88
CA ILE A 273 -21.16 7.68 3.35
C ILE A 273 -21.64 6.22 3.46
N ARG A 274 -20.83 5.31 2.92
CA ARG A 274 -21.01 3.86 2.98
C ARG A 274 -20.91 3.41 4.43
N THR A 275 -21.94 2.71 4.87
CA THR A 275 -22.08 2.19 6.23
C THR A 275 -21.72 0.71 6.28
N CYS A 276 -20.54 0.36 5.78
CA CYS A 276 -20.05 -1.01 5.76
C CYS A 276 -18.83 -1.19 6.67
N ILE A 277 -18.62 -2.45 7.07
CA ILE A 277 -17.44 -2.87 7.82
C ILE A 277 -16.38 -3.28 6.82
N TYR A 278 -15.13 -2.92 7.05
CA TYR A 278 -14.00 -3.30 6.22
C TYR A 278 -13.05 -4.21 6.98
N THR A 279 -12.52 -5.24 6.33
CA THR A 279 -11.41 -6.04 6.85
C THR A 279 -10.12 -5.55 6.22
N TYR A 280 -9.08 -5.30 7.01
CA TYR A 280 -7.84 -4.72 6.51
C TYR A 280 -6.56 -5.36 7.06
N ILE A 281 -5.47 -5.17 6.31
CA ILE A 281 -4.09 -5.35 6.76
C ILE A 281 -3.25 -4.14 6.39
N ILE A 282 -2.16 -3.94 7.13
CA ILE A 282 -1.06 -3.03 6.79
C ILE A 282 0.20 -3.88 6.70
N ASP A 283 0.85 -3.86 5.53
CA ASP A 283 2.17 -4.47 5.34
C ASP A 283 3.27 -3.39 5.41
N ASP A 284 4.45 -3.66 4.85
CA ASP A 284 5.58 -2.72 4.90
C ASP A 284 5.38 -1.46 4.05
N SER A 285 4.40 -1.45 3.14
CA SER A 285 4.24 -0.38 2.15
C SER A 285 2.80 0.07 1.91
N THR A 286 1.81 -0.76 2.28
CA THR A 286 0.44 -0.59 1.86
C THR A 286 -0.59 -0.94 2.93
N TRP A 287 -1.67 -0.17 2.93
CA TRP A 287 -2.94 -0.49 3.55
C TRP A 287 -3.86 -1.15 2.53
N ARG A 288 -4.29 -2.38 2.82
CA ARG A 288 -5.13 -3.20 1.94
C ARG A 288 -6.40 -3.62 2.64
N PHE A 289 -7.55 -3.44 1.99
CA PHE A 289 -8.83 -3.76 2.60
C PHE A 289 -9.94 -4.04 1.60
N SER A 290 -11.06 -4.55 2.13
CA SER A 290 -12.30 -4.81 1.40
C SER A 290 -13.51 -4.83 2.34
N GLU A 291 -14.70 -4.68 1.79
CA GLU A 291 -15.96 -4.73 2.54
C GLU A 291 -16.22 -6.11 3.18
N THR A 292 -16.95 -6.11 4.31
CA THR A 292 -17.28 -7.25 5.15
C THR A 292 -18.79 -7.35 5.28
N GLY A 293 -19.42 -8.19 4.44
CA GLY A 293 -20.88 -8.39 4.40
C GLY A 293 -21.34 -9.80 4.79
N ILE A 294 -22.54 -9.89 5.38
CA ILE A 294 -23.14 -11.12 5.95
C ILE A 294 -23.49 -12.17 4.87
N GLY A 295 -23.74 -11.77 3.62
CA GLY A 295 -24.05 -12.68 2.51
C GLY A 295 -22.87 -13.08 1.63
N TYR A 296 -21.65 -12.61 1.94
CA TYR A 296 -20.50 -12.69 1.04
C TYR A 296 -19.34 -13.54 1.57
N PHE A 297 -19.37 -14.10 2.78
CA PHE A 297 -18.09 -14.44 3.43
C PHE A 297 -18.04 -15.70 4.30
N THR A 298 -18.88 -16.70 4.02
CA THR A 298 -18.67 -18.02 4.62
C THR A 298 -17.43 -18.75 4.09
N ASP A 299 -16.89 -18.37 2.92
CA ASP A 299 -15.96 -19.26 2.19
C ASP A 299 -14.48 -18.84 2.15
N PHE A 300 -14.14 -17.59 2.47
CA PHE A 300 -12.74 -17.24 2.78
C PHE A 300 -12.48 -17.40 4.27
N ALA A 301 -11.90 -18.55 4.63
CA ALA A 301 -11.54 -18.88 6.01
C ALA A 301 -10.74 -17.76 6.71
N SER A 302 -9.95 -16.97 5.98
CA SER A 302 -9.32 -15.76 6.50
C SER A 302 -9.11 -14.69 5.42
N LYS A 303 -9.87 -13.59 5.49
CA LYS A 303 -9.65 -12.39 4.67
C LYS A 303 -8.32 -11.70 4.96
N HIS A 304 -7.88 -11.71 6.22
CA HIS A 304 -6.59 -11.13 6.58
C HIS A 304 -5.45 -11.86 5.87
N ALA A 305 -5.48 -13.20 5.84
CA ALA A 305 -4.50 -13.99 5.09
C ALA A 305 -4.57 -13.70 3.58
N LEU A 306 -5.77 -13.56 3.03
CA LEU A 306 -5.98 -13.19 1.62
C LEU A 306 -5.34 -11.83 1.30
N HIS A 307 -5.65 -10.77 2.08
CA HIS A 307 -5.09 -9.43 1.87
C HIS A 307 -3.58 -9.36 2.07
N ALA A 308 -3.05 -10.19 2.97
CA ALA A 308 -1.63 -10.27 3.28
C ALA A 308 -0.85 -11.18 2.30
N ASN A 309 -1.46 -11.67 1.22
CA ASN A 309 -0.83 -12.62 0.29
C ASN A 309 -0.25 -13.86 1.01
N CYS A 310 -0.94 -14.32 2.06
CA CYS A 310 -0.49 -15.36 2.97
C CYS A 310 0.90 -15.11 3.59
N ALA A 311 1.27 -13.86 3.85
CA ALA A 311 2.46 -13.56 4.63
C ALA A 311 2.32 -14.12 6.06
N GLU A 312 3.41 -14.63 6.63
CA GLU A 312 3.42 -15.15 8.00
C GLU A 312 3.27 -14.05 9.05
N SER A 313 3.52 -12.79 8.66
CA SER A 313 3.34 -11.62 9.52
C SER A 313 2.96 -10.38 8.73
N VAL A 314 2.37 -9.41 9.44
CA VAL A 314 1.99 -8.08 8.94
C VAL A 314 2.46 -7.00 9.93
N ARG A 315 2.38 -5.72 9.55
CA ARG A 315 2.58 -4.61 10.50
C ARG A 315 1.36 -4.44 11.39
N TYR A 316 0.18 -4.54 10.80
CA TYR A 316 -1.08 -4.47 11.53
C TYR A 316 -2.23 -5.13 10.76
N ALA A 317 -3.33 -5.43 11.45
CA ALA A 317 -4.53 -6.01 10.87
C ALA A 317 -5.74 -5.83 11.80
N GLY A 318 -6.92 -5.72 11.22
CA GLY A 318 -8.14 -5.57 12.01
C GLY A 318 -9.37 -5.39 11.13
N GLN A 319 -10.35 -4.70 11.70
CA GLN A 319 -11.50 -4.17 11.01
C GLN A 319 -11.65 -2.67 11.25
N PHE A 320 -12.39 -2.03 10.37
CA PHE A 320 -12.74 -0.63 10.55
C PHE A 320 -14.07 -0.30 9.86
N HIS A 321 -14.70 0.79 10.30
CA HIS A 321 -15.93 1.31 9.69
C HIS A 321 -16.06 2.82 9.92
N ALA A 322 -16.83 3.47 9.05
CA ALA A 322 -17.20 4.86 9.24
C ALA A 322 -18.36 4.98 10.25
N ARG A 323 -18.31 6.01 11.10
CA ARG A 323 -19.45 6.40 11.93
C ARG A 323 -19.57 7.93 12.03
N PRO A 324 -20.78 8.47 12.27
CA PRO A 324 -20.95 9.86 12.65
C PRO A 324 -20.29 10.11 14.01
N LYS A 325 -19.52 11.20 14.12
CA LYS A 325 -18.74 11.53 15.32
C LYS A 325 -19.60 11.71 16.57
N TYR A 326 -20.80 12.26 16.43
CA TYR A 326 -21.72 12.51 17.55
C TYR A 326 -22.78 11.41 17.73
N GLY A 327 -22.57 10.24 17.09
CA GLY A 327 -23.45 9.09 17.17
C GLY A 327 -24.56 9.11 16.11
N TRP A 328 -25.18 7.94 15.92
CA TRP A 328 -26.17 7.70 14.86
C TRP A 328 -27.51 8.44 15.03
N ASP A 329 -27.76 8.98 16.23
CA ASP A 329 -28.96 9.79 16.53
C ASP A 329 -28.73 11.30 16.28
N ARG A 330 -27.46 11.72 16.14
CA ARG A 330 -27.03 13.11 15.86
C ARG A 330 -26.09 13.12 14.65
N CYS A 331 -26.58 12.60 13.53
CA CYS A 331 -25.85 12.55 12.26
C CYS A 331 -25.62 13.98 11.72
N ASP A 332 -24.58 14.65 12.20
CA ASP A 332 -24.00 15.83 11.56
C ASP A 332 -23.03 15.41 10.43
N ASP A 333 -22.56 16.36 9.63
CA ASP A 333 -21.64 16.13 8.51
C ASP A 333 -20.21 15.70 8.95
N GLU A 334 -19.96 15.59 10.27
CA GLU A 334 -18.68 15.16 10.82
C GLU A 334 -18.61 13.63 10.99
N TRP A 335 -17.74 13.00 10.21
CA TRP A 335 -17.50 11.56 10.22
C TRP A 335 -16.11 11.21 10.78
N GLU A 336 -16.03 10.03 11.37
CA GLU A 336 -14.78 9.43 11.83
C GLU A 336 -14.67 7.97 11.40
N LEU A 337 -13.43 7.49 11.26
CA LEU A 337 -13.14 6.09 11.02
C LEU A 337 -12.76 5.41 12.33
N VAL A 338 -13.50 4.38 12.70
CA VAL A 338 -13.23 3.55 13.86
C VAL A 338 -12.46 2.32 13.43
N PHE A 339 -11.28 2.12 13.98
CA PHE A 339 -10.43 0.96 13.75
C PHE A 339 -10.32 0.10 15.01
N ASP A 340 -10.13 -1.19 14.81
CA ASP A 340 -9.80 -2.15 15.86
C ASP A 340 -8.58 -3.01 15.52
N ASN A 341 -8.17 -3.87 16.45
CA ASN A 341 -7.18 -4.93 16.24
C ASN A 341 -7.80 -6.31 16.05
N TRP A 342 -9.05 -6.40 15.58
CA TRP A 342 -9.78 -7.65 15.44
C TRP A 342 -9.31 -8.43 14.21
N SER A 343 -8.28 -9.23 14.40
CA SER A 343 -7.83 -10.23 13.42
C SER A 343 -7.64 -11.57 14.09
N GLY A 344 -8.47 -12.55 13.77
CA GLY A 344 -8.21 -13.93 14.19
C GLY A 344 -6.87 -14.45 13.64
N THR A 345 -6.41 -13.93 12.50
CA THR A 345 -5.22 -14.42 11.80
C THR A 345 -3.92 -13.84 12.34
N TYR A 346 -3.86 -12.55 12.66
CA TYR A 346 -2.62 -11.90 13.12
C TYR A 346 -2.71 -11.33 14.54
N ALA A 347 -3.93 -11.14 15.06
CA ALA A 347 -4.24 -10.66 16.41
C ALA A 347 -3.27 -9.59 16.98
N PRO A 348 -3.15 -8.41 16.33
CA PRO A 348 -2.19 -7.40 16.77
C PRO A 348 -2.37 -6.97 18.22
N HIS A 349 -1.26 -6.65 18.88
CA HIS A 349 -1.29 -6.16 20.25
C HIS A 349 -1.95 -4.78 20.36
N ALA A 350 -2.74 -4.58 21.43
CA ALA A 350 -3.50 -3.35 21.65
C ALA A 350 -2.62 -2.11 21.91
N ASN A 351 -1.36 -2.30 22.34
CA ASN A 351 -0.41 -1.20 22.52
C ASN A 351 -0.04 -0.50 21.21
N LEU A 352 -0.33 -1.10 20.06
CA LEU A 352 -0.05 -0.54 18.73
C LEU A 352 -1.23 0.26 18.14
N LEU A 353 -2.36 0.36 18.86
CA LEU A 353 -3.55 1.09 18.39
C LEU A 353 -3.24 2.58 18.16
N ASN A 354 -2.46 3.21 19.05
CA ASN A 354 -2.09 4.62 18.88
C ASN A 354 -1.16 4.82 17.68
N ASN A 355 -0.24 3.88 17.44
CA ASN A 355 0.64 3.92 16.27
C ASN A 355 -0.16 3.85 14.96
N LEU A 356 -1.22 3.03 14.92
CA LEU A 356 -2.15 2.98 13.79
C LEU A 356 -2.85 4.33 13.58
N LYS A 357 -3.38 4.92 14.66
CA LYS A 357 -4.05 6.22 14.62
C LYS A 357 -3.11 7.29 14.04
N GLU A 358 -1.92 7.42 14.62
CA GLU A 358 -0.93 8.42 14.19
C GLU A 358 -0.48 8.20 12.74
N LEU A 359 -0.29 6.94 12.31
CA LEU A 359 0.05 6.61 10.92
C LEU A 359 -1.02 7.12 9.94
N LEU A 360 -2.30 6.87 10.23
CA LEU A 360 -3.41 7.23 9.35
C LEU A 360 -3.64 8.73 9.34
N GLU A 361 -3.63 9.39 10.50
CA GLU A 361 -3.78 10.85 10.62
C GLU A 361 -2.60 11.59 9.97
N PHE A 362 -1.38 11.03 10.03
CA PHE A 362 -0.21 11.55 9.32
C PHE A 362 -0.36 11.47 7.79
N ASN A 363 -0.88 10.36 7.29
CA ASN A 363 -1.03 10.13 5.84
C ASN A 363 -2.23 10.86 5.23
N PHE A 364 -3.25 11.15 6.04
CA PHE A 364 -4.47 11.83 5.61
C PHE A 364 -4.80 12.98 6.58
N PRO A 365 -4.12 14.14 6.43
CA PRO A 365 -4.42 15.31 7.24
C PRO A 365 -5.91 15.64 7.26
N GLY A 366 -6.44 15.92 8.46
CA GLY A 366 -7.87 16.18 8.70
C GLY A 366 -8.70 14.92 8.99
N LEU A 367 -8.11 13.72 8.94
CA LEU A 367 -8.84 12.48 9.18
C LEU A 367 -9.03 12.29 10.68
N ASN A 368 -10.28 12.06 11.12
CA ASN A 368 -10.57 11.70 12.50
C ASN A 368 -10.52 10.18 12.64
N VAL A 369 -9.52 9.67 13.36
CA VAL A 369 -9.37 8.24 13.60
C VAL A 369 -9.64 7.93 15.07
N VAL A 370 -10.53 6.97 15.31
CA VAL A 370 -10.77 6.40 16.64
C VAL A 370 -10.30 4.96 16.64
N VAL A 371 -9.60 4.55 17.69
CA VAL A 371 -9.04 3.22 17.83
C VAL A 371 -9.52 2.57 19.11
N TYR A 372 -9.83 1.28 19.03
CA TYR A 372 -10.25 0.50 20.18
C TYR A 372 -9.64 -0.90 20.17
N ASP A 373 -9.36 -1.44 21.35
CA ASP A 373 -9.13 -2.87 21.50
C ASP A 373 -10.41 -3.62 21.14
N PHE A 374 -10.32 -4.71 20.37
CA PHE A 374 -11.47 -5.53 19.99
C PHE A 374 -12.26 -6.09 21.18
N LYS A 375 -11.66 -6.16 22.37
CA LYS A 375 -12.30 -6.55 23.62
C LYS A 375 -13.07 -5.40 24.28
N ASN A 376 -12.88 -4.18 23.82
CA ASN A 376 -13.59 -3.03 24.35
C ASN A 376 -15.06 -3.10 23.91
N PRO A 377 -16.03 -3.06 24.85
CA PRO A 377 -17.46 -3.07 24.53
C PRO A 377 -17.89 -2.00 23.52
N SER A 378 -17.22 -0.84 23.50
CA SER A 378 -17.55 0.26 22.59
C SER A 378 -17.35 -0.08 21.10
N VAL A 379 -16.50 -1.06 20.76
CA VAL A 379 -16.38 -1.55 19.38
C VAL A 379 -17.63 -2.29 18.99
N GLN A 380 -18.04 -3.23 19.83
CA GLN A 380 -19.21 -4.06 19.58
C GLN A 380 -20.48 -3.22 19.52
N GLU A 381 -20.63 -2.27 20.45
CA GLU A 381 -21.72 -1.28 20.44
C GLU A 381 -21.74 -0.49 19.12
N SER A 382 -20.60 0.07 18.72
CA SER A 382 -20.50 0.83 17.46
C SER A 382 -20.83 -0.02 16.22
N MET A 383 -20.45 -1.30 16.21
CA MET A 383 -20.77 -2.24 15.12
C MET A 383 -22.25 -2.63 15.12
N ASP A 384 -22.87 -2.80 16.28
CA ASP A 384 -24.27 -3.18 16.39
C ASP A 384 -25.19 -2.02 16.04
N ASP A 385 -24.81 -0.78 16.39
CA ASP A 385 -25.49 0.43 15.93
C ASP A 385 -25.44 0.57 14.40
N LEU A 386 -24.28 0.31 13.79
CA LEU A 386 -24.12 0.31 12.34
C LEU A 386 -25.08 -0.70 11.67
N LYS A 387 -25.14 -1.94 12.17
CA LYS A 387 -26.06 -2.97 11.65
C LYS A 387 -27.52 -2.60 11.86
N LEU A 388 -27.85 -1.96 12.99
CA LEU A 388 -29.19 -1.50 13.28
C LEU A 388 -29.60 -0.38 12.32
N PHE A 389 -28.70 0.57 12.05
CA PHE A 389 -28.88 1.62 11.06
C PHE A 389 -29.14 1.02 9.68
N GLU A 390 -28.28 0.13 9.17
CA GLU A 390 -28.47 -0.54 7.88
C GLU A 390 -29.84 -1.24 7.77
N LYS A 391 -30.29 -1.93 8.83
CA LYS A 391 -31.60 -2.59 8.87
C LYS A 391 -32.75 -1.58 8.81
N LYS A 392 -32.63 -0.42 9.47
CA LYS A 392 -33.62 0.66 9.41
C LYS A 392 -33.70 1.25 7.99
N THR A 393 -32.55 1.54 7.37
CA THR A 393 -32.48 2.15 6.02
C THR A 393 -33.01 1.22 4.93
N LYS A 394 -32.83 -0.12 5.06
CA LYS A 394 -33.39 -1.11 4.11
C LYS A 394 -34.89 -1.32 4.25
N ARG A 395 -35.47 -1.08 5.44
CA ARG A 395 -36.91 -1.29 5.70
C ARG A 395 -37.78 -0.07 5.36
N ASN A 396 -37.23 1.13 5.52
CA ASN A 396 -37.94 2.38 5.25
C ASN A 396 -37.38 2.99 3.96
N SER A 397 -38.07 2.80 2.84
CA SER A 397 -37.88 3.56 1.59
C SER A 397 -38.28 5.04 1.79
N ILE A 398 -37.74 5.70 2.81
CA ILE A 398 -38.09 7.06 3.21
C ILE A 398 -36.79 7.85 3.23
N CYS A 399 -36.75 8.86 2.39
CA CYS A 399 -35.72 9.89 2.37
C CYS A 399 -35.54 10.47 3.78
N PHE A 400 -34.44 10.13 4.43
CA PHE A 400 -33.86 11.07 5.39
C PHE A 400 -33.34 12.25 4.57
N GLY A 401 -34.19 13.26 4.41
CA GLY A 401 -33.77 14.59 3.95
C GLY A 401 -32.76 15.14 4.95
N ASN A 402 -31.65 15.67 4.43
CA ASN A 402 -30.48 16.21 5.16
C ASN A 402 -29.50 15.15 5.67
N MET A 403 -29.02 14.30 4.76
CA MET A 403 -27.97 13.32 5.03
C MET A 403 -26.96 13.33 3.87
N LEU A 404 -26.68 14.51 3.34
CA LEU A 404 -25.75 14.74 2.22
C LEU A 404 -24.40 15.08 2.82
N PHE A 405 -23.40 14.22 2.62
CA PHE A 405 -22.03 14.55 2.98
C PHE A 405 -21.60 15.81 2.23
N ARG A 406 -21.25 16.86 2.98
CA ARG A 406 -20.58 18.04 2.44
C ARG A 406 -19.10 17.92 2.81
N PRO A 407 -18.20 17.63 1.85
CA PRO A 407 -16.77 17.70 2.14
C PRO A 407 -16.44 19.10 2.68
N SER A 408 -15.46 19.19 3.58
CA SER A 408 -14.97 20.48 4.05
C SER A 408 -14.43 21.26 2.87
N LEU A 409 -15.25 22.14 2.31
CA LEU A 409 -14.76 23.18 1.41
C LEU A 409 -13.85 24.07 2.27
N THR A 410 -12.54 23.83 2.23
CA THR A 410 -11.60 24.88 2.57
C THR A 410 -11.93 26.05 1.65
N GLU A 411 -12.42 27.14 2.24
CA GLU A 411 -12.63 28.42 1.57
C GLU A 411 -11.31 28.82 0.89
N ALA A 412 -11.23 28.60 -0.43
CA ALA A 412 -10.26 29.28 -1.25
C ALA A 412 -10.71 30.74 -1.35
N GLN A 413 -9.96 31.63 -0.68
CA GLN A 413 -10.03 33.08 -0.89
C GLN A 413 -9.56 33.45 -2.29
#